data_AF-A0A8T7A3I1-F1
#
_entry.id   AF-A0A8T7A3I1-F1
#
_cell.length_a   1.000
_cell.length_b   1.000
_cell.length_c   1.000
_cell.angle_alpha   90.00
_cell.angle_beta   90.00
_cell.angle_gamma   90.00
#
_symmetry.space_group_name_H-M   'P 1'
#
loop_
_entity.id
_entity.type
_entity.pdbx_description
1 polymer ?
#
loop_
_entity_poly.entity_id
_entity_poly.type
_entity_poly.pdbx_seq_one_letter_code
_entity_poly.pdbx_strand_id
1 'polypeptide(L)'
;MSLISLVTQQSALFFDQVDLFLSIFALLGLFGIACSRQILTVVFWRYFFYFGVIETFLYSMVLPFIGYERYGKPFVFNGLYVFEIAYAVILLYVLYLYAYRKPSIWMVKRS
;
A
#
# COMPACT_ATOMS: atom_id res chain seq x y z
N MET A 1 24.55 6.33 22.44
CA MET A 1 23.43 6.45 21.49
C MET A 1 23.66 7.75 20.72
N SER A 2 23.89 7.69 19.41
CA SER A 2 24.26 8.87 18.59
C SER A 2 23.01 9.60 18.09
N LEU A 3 23.08 10.92 17.87
CA LEU A 3 21.97 11.68 17.26
C LEU A 3 21.50 11.04 15.94
N ILE A 4 22.43 10.45 15.18
CA ILE A 4 22.15 9.73 13.94
C ILE A 4 21.26 8.52 14.20
N SER A 5 21.56 7.70 15.23
CA SER A 5 20.74 6.54 15.60
C SER A 5 19.31 6.92 16.01
N LEU A 6 19.12 8.05 16.68
CA LEU A 6 17.81 8.56 17.10
C LEU A 6 16.96 8.98 15.90
N VAL A 7 17.57 9.68 14.92
CA VAL A 7 16.90 10.14 13.69
C VAL A 7 16.51 8.96 12.79
N THR A 8 17.36 7.94 12.65
CA THR A 8 17.00 6.70 11.93
C THR A 8 15.88 5.93 12.61
N GLN A 9 15.85 5.90 13.95
CA GLN A 9 14.79 5.21 14.68
C GLN A 9 13.45 5.93 14.57
N GLN A 10 13.45 7.26 14.59
CA GLN A 10 12.24 8.07 14.45
C GLN A 10 11.66 8.03 13.02
N SER A 11 12.53 8.01 12.01
CA SER A 11 12.11 7.83 10.61
C SER A 11 11.55 6.44 10.34
N ALA A 12 12.18 5.37 10.87
CA ALA A 12 11.63 4.01 10.79
C ALA A 12 10.22 3.93 11.41
N LEU A 13 10.01 4.55 12.57
CA LEU A 13 8.72 4.57 13.26
C LEU A 13 7.63 5.30 12.45
N PHE A 14 8.01 6.36 11.72
CA PHE A 14 7.10 7.06 10.82
C PHE A 14 6.69 6.17 9.64
N PHE A 15 7.66 5.50 9.00
CA PHE A 15 7.37 4.57 7.90
C PHE A 15 6.47 3.41 8.33
N ASP A 16 6.71 2.83 9.52
CA ASP A 16 5.87 1.76 10.07
C ASP A 16 4.41 2.22 10.31
N GLN A 17 4.22 3.46 10.79
CA GLN A 17 2.88 4.03 10.98
C GLN A 17 2.15 4.25 9.66
N VAL A 18 2.86 4.72 8.63
CA VAL A 18 2.32 4.92 7.28
C VAL A 18 1.91 3.58 6.67
N ASP A 19 2.77 2.56 6.73
CA ASP A 19 2.46 1.20 6.28
C ASP A 19 1.22 0.62 6.98
N LEU A 20 1.10 0.82 8.30
CA LEU A 20 -0.05 0.37 9.08
C LEU A 20 -1.35 1.09 8.69
N PHE A 21 -1.29 2.41 8.46
CA PHE A 21 -2.44 3.17 8.00
C PHE A 21 -2.89 2.71 6.61
N LEU A 22 -1.95 2.55 5.68
CA LEU A 22 -2.22 2.11 4.31
C LEU A 22 -2.82 0.71 4.27
N SER A 23 -2.30 -0.23 5.06
CA SER A 23 -2.82 -1.59 5.12
C SER A 23 -4.24 -1.66 5.70
N ILE A 24 -4.58 -0.86 6.73
CA ILE A 24 -5.95 -0.76 7.24
C ILE A 24 -6.90 -0.22 6.17
N PHE A 25 -6.51 0.84 5.46
CA PHE A 25 -7.36 1.41 4.41
C PHE A 25 -7.49 0.49 3.20
N ALA A 26 -6.42 -0.22 2.83
CA ALA A 26 -6.47 -1.24 1.77
C ALA A 26 -7.42 -2.39 2.14
N LEU A 27 -7.44 -2.83 3.41
CA LEU A 27 -8.39 -3.81 3.91
C LEU A 27 -9.85 -3.32 3.82
N LEU A 28 -10.11 -2.06 4.20
CA LEU A 28 -11.42 -1.44 4.02
C LEU A 28 -11.85 -1.43 2.55
N GLY A 29 -10.95 -1.07 1.64
CA GLY A 29 -11.22 -1.10 0.20
C GLY A 29 -11.49 -2.50 -0.33
N LEU A 30 -10.71 -3.50 0.09
CA LEU A 30 -10.91 -4.91 -0.26
C LEU A 30 -12.25 -5.44 0.28
N PHE A 31 -12.60 -5.08 1.51
CA PHE A 31 -13.88 -5.44 2.12
C PHE A 31 -15.06 -4.87 1.33
N GLY A 32 -14.99 -3.60 0.92
CA GLY A 32 -16.01 -2.99 0.07
C GLY A 32 -16.20 -3.73 -1.26
N ILE A 33 -15.11 -4.22 -1.88
CA ILE A 33 -15.18 -5.05 -3.09
C ILE A 33 -15.82 -6.42 -2.78
N ALA A 34 -15.36 -7.09 -1.73
CA ALA A 34 -15.82 -8.42 -1.37
C ALA A 34 -17.33 -8.42 -1.05
N CYS A 35 -17.80 -7.45 -0.27
CA CYS A 35 -19.20 -7.30 0.10
C CYS A 35 -20.04 -6.55 -0.95
N SER A 36 -19.43 -6.10 -2.06
CA SER A 36 -20.07 -5.24 -3.06
C SER A 36 -20.76 -4.02 -2.44
N ARG A 37 -20.12 -3.42 -1.41
CA ARG A 37 -20.62 -2.26 -0.67
C ARG A 37 -19.75 -1.04 -0.94
N GLN A 38 -20.43 0.08 -1.15
CA GLN A 38 -19.80 1.37 -1.27
C GLN A 38 -19.44 1.90 0.12
N ILE A 39 -18.14 2.19 0.32
CA ILE A 39 -17.62 2.76 1.58
C ILE A 39 -17.22 4.24 1.38
N LEU A 40 -16.58 4.56 0.26
CA LEU A 40 -16.18 5.92 -0.15
C LEU A 40 -16.35 6.09 -1.66
N THR A 41 -15.97 7.26 -2.19
CA THR A 41 -16.08 7.57 -3.62
C THR A 41 -15.09 6.77 -4.48
N VAL A 42 -15.54 6.44 -5.70
CA VAL A 42 -14.77 5.81 -6.79
C VAL A 42 -13.38 6.47 -6.89
N VAL A 43 -13.38 7.81 -7.05
CA VAL A 43 -12.16 8.61 -7.26
C VAL A 43 -11.15 8.46 -6.12
N PHE A 44 -11.61 8.48 -4.86
CA PHE A 44 -10.74 8.31 -3.69
C PHE A 44 -10.02 6.96 -3.73
N TRP A 45 -10.76 5.86 -3.92
CA TRP A 45 -10.18 4.53 -3.97
C TRP A 45 -9.18 4.36 -5.10
N ARG A 46 -9.46 4.92 -6.27
CA ARG A 46 -8.54 4.86 -7.40
C ARG A 46 -7.19 5.48 -7.07
N TYR A 47 -7.21 6.70 -6.53
CA TYR A 47 -5.98 7.38 -6.14
C TYR A 47 -5.28 6.70 -4.98
N PHE A 48 -6.04 6.20 -4.00
CA PHE A 48 -5.49 5.46 -2.88
C PHE A 48 -4.75 4.19 -3.33
N PHE A 49 -5.37 3.38 -4.19
CA PHE A 49 -4.73 2.17 -4.71
C PHE A 49 -3.54 2.49 -5.62
N TYR A 50 -3.60 3.53 -6.45
CA TYR A 50 -2.43 3.97 -7.22
C TYR A 50 -1.29 4.40 -6.32
N PHE A 51 -1.59 5.17 -5.27
CA PHE A 51 -0.60 5.61 -4.30
C PHE A 51 0.04 4.40 -3.59
N GLY A 52 -0.75 3.43 -3.14
CA GLY A 52 -0.24 2.21 -2.51
C GLY A 52 0.64 1.36 -3.44
N VAL A 53 0.32 1.26 -4.74
CA VAL A 53 1.18 0.57 -5.71
C VAL A 53 2.50 1.31 -5.92
N ILE A 54 2.46 2.64 -6.05
CA ILE A 54 3.67 3.47 -6.21
C ILE A 54 4.56 3.37 -4.96
N GLU A 55 3.97 3.45 -3.79
CA GLU A 55 4.66 3.31 -2.52
C GLU A 55 5.31 1.91 -2.40
N THR A 56 4.55 0.85 -2.67
CA THR A 56 5.09 -0.52 -2.62
C THR A 56 6.24 -0.68 -3.61
N PHE A 57 6.16 -0.07 -4.80
CA PHE A 57 7.25 -0.06 -5.78
C PHE A 57 8.47 0.73 -5.28
N LEU A 58 8.26 1.89 -4.65
CA LEU A 58 9.34 2.68 -4.06
C LEU A 58 10.08 1.89 -2.98
N TYR A 59 9.35 1.22 -2.09
CA TYR A 59 9.96 0.45 -1.02
C TYR A 59 10.61 -0.85 -1.48
N SER A 60 9.99 -1.57 -2.42
CA SER A 60 10.47 -2.89 -2.87
C SER A 60 11.56 -2.82 -3.93
N MET A 61 11.65 -1.74 -4.72
CA MET A 61 12.66 -1.56 -5.74
C MET A 61 13.55 -0.35 -5.50
N VAL A 62 12.98 0.86 -5.37
CA VAL A 62 13.78 2.10 -5.41
C VAL A 62 14.69 2.29 -4.20
N LEU A 63 14.17 2.12 -2.98
CA LEU A 63 15.00 2.22 -1.76
C LEU A 63 16.14 1.19 -1.71
N PRO A 64 15.92 -0.08 -2.09
CA PRO A 64 17.00 -1.07 -2.23
C PRO A 64 18.08 -0.66 -3.22
N PHE A 65 17.69 -0.10 -4.38
CA PHE A 65 18.65 0.38 -5.38
C PHE A 65 19.53 1.53 -4.87
N ILE A 66 19.04 2.34 -3.92
CA ILE A 66 19.76 3.45 -3.31
C ILE A 66 20.57 2.99 -2.08
N GLY A 67 20.47 1.72 -1.70
CA GLY A 67 21.17 1.14 -0.54
C GLY A 67 20.56 1.54 0.80
N TYR A 68 19.30 2.00 0.82
CA TYR A 68 18.61 2.34 2.06
C TYR A 68 18.05 1.09 2.72
N GLU A 69 18.41 0.85 3.99
CA GLU A 69 17.94 -0.31 4.74
C GLU A 69 16.46 -0.13 5.16
N ARG A 70 15.56 -0.94 4.59
CA ARG A 70 14.20 -1.06 5.09
C ARG A 70 14.18 -2.05 6.26
N TYR A 71 13.57 -1.67 7.38
CA TYR A 71 13.54 -2.44 8.63
C TYR A 71 14.91 -2.68 9.30
N GLY A 72 15.90 -1.81 9.04
CA GLY A 72 17.23 -1.88 9.66
C GLY A 72 18.03 -3.13 9.31
N LYS A 73 17.77 -3.71 8.12
CA LYS A 73 18.52 -4.84 7.58
C LYS A 73 18.92 -4.56 6.13
N PRO A 74 20.13 -4.97 5.70
CA PRO A 74 20.50 -4.95 4.30
C PRO A 74 19.56 -5.85 3.51
N PHE A 75 19.26 -5.46 2.27
CA PHE A 75 18.26 -6.07 1.41
C PHE A 75 18.44 -7.60 1.32
N VAL A 76 17.57 -8.34 2.01
CA VAL A 76 17.48 -9.79 1.87
C VAL A 76 16.22 -10.06 1.05
N PHE A 77 16.37 -10.75 -0.08
CA PHE A 77 15.27 -11.39 -0.81
C PHE A 77 14.64 -12.49 0.05
N ASN A 78 14.04 -12.09 1.17
CA ASN A 78 13.44 -12.96 2.17
C ASN A 78 11.91 -12.95 2.01
N GLY A 79 11.21 -13.72 2.84
CA GLY A 79 9.74 -13.83 2.80
C GLY A 79 8.99 -12.49 2.85
N LEU A 80 9.58 -11.44 3.43
CA LEU A 80 9.01 -10.09 3.45
C LEU A 80 8.91 -9.48 2.04
N TYR A 81 9.89 -9.70 1.18
CA TYR A 81 9.87 -9.24 -0.21
C TYR A 81 8.77 -9.95 -1.03
N VAL A 82 8.59 -11.25 -0.80
CA VAL A 82 7.50 -12.02 -1.42
C VAL A 82 6.13 -11.49 -0.98
N PHE A 83 6.01 -11.10 0.30
CA PHE A 83 4.78 -10.50 0.82
C PHE A 83 4.49 -9.13 0.18
N GLU A 84 5.50 -8.28 0.01
CA GLU A 84 5.36 -6.99 -0.68
C GLU A 84 4.91 -7.16 -2.13
N ILE A 85 5.47 -8.14 -2.86
CA ILE A 85 5.03 -8.46 -4.22
C ILE A 85 3.57 -8.95 -4.22
N ALA A 86 3.22 -9.88 -3.34
CA ALA A 86 1.86 -10.39 -3.25
C ALA A 86 0.85 -9.26 -2.94
N TYR A 87 1.23 -8.34 -2.04
CA TYR A 87 0.45 -7.16 -1.71
C TYR A 87 0.26 -6.25 -2.93
N ALA A 88 1.33 -5.94 -3.67
CA ALA A 88 1.26 -5.15 -4.89
C ALA A 88 0.34 -5.79 -5.96
N VAL A 89 0.41 -7.11 -6.12
CA VAL A 89 -0.47 -7.85 -7.05
C VAL A 89 -1.94 -7.72 -6.65
N ILE A 90 -2.26 -7.79 -5.36
CA ILE A 90 -3.62 -7.59 -4.85
C ILE A 90 -4.12 -6.18 -5.17
N LEU A 91 -3.30 -5.15 -4.92
CA LEU A 91 -3.67 -3.76 -5.22
C LEU A 91 -3.90 -3.54 -6.73
N LEU A 92 -3.04 -4.11 -7.58
CA LEU A 92 -3.21 -4.07 -9.04
C LEU A 92 -4.48 -4.79 -9.49
N TYR A 93 -4.79 -5.94 -8.89
CA TYR A 93 -6.03 -6.66 -9.19
C TYR A 93 -7.27 -5.83 -8.80
N VAL A 94 -7.22 -5.13 -7.67
CA VAL A 94 -8.28 -4.21 -7.25
C VAL A 94 -8.42 -3.05 -8.24
N LEU A 95 -7.33 -2.44 -8.69
CA LEU A 95 -7.35 -1.41 -9.73
C LEU A 95 -7.94 -1.93 -11.05
N TYR A 96 -7.62 -3.16 -11.43
CA TYR A 96 -8.22 -3.81 -12.61
C TYR A 96 -9.74 -4.01 -12.44
N LEU A 97 -10.18 -4.50 -11.28
CA LEU A 97 -11.60 -4.66 -10.99
C LEU A 97 -12.34 -3.32 -11.03
N TYR A 98 -11.72 -2.27 -10.48
CA TYR A 98 -12.22 -0.92 -10.51
C TYR A 98 -12.37 -0.39 -11.94
N ALA A 99 -11.35 -0.58 -12.78
CA ALA A 99 -11.31 -0.01 -14.13
C ALA A 99 -12.23 -0.75 -15.12
N TYR A 100 -12.36 -2.07 -15.01
CA TYR A 100 -12.94 -2.87 -16.09
C TYR A 100 -14.12 -3.77 -15.71
N ARG A 101 -14.22 -4.23 -14.44
CA ARG A 101 -15.19 -5.28 -14.09
C ARG A 101 -16.36 -4.80 -13.24
N LYS A 102 -16.12 -3.98 -12.23
CA LYS A 102 -17.14 -3.61 -11.24
C LYS A 102 -17.04 -2.14 -10.80
N PRO A 103 -17.04 -1.17 -11.72
CA PRO A 103 -17.01 0.24 -11.34
C PRO A 103 -18.26 0.65 -10.53
N SER A 104 -19.39 -0.03 -10.75
CA SER A 104 -20.68 0.23 -10.11
C SER A 104 -20.73 -0.04 -8.61
N ILE A 105 -19.84 -0.90 -8.06
CA ILE A 105 -19.76 -1.15 -6.61
C ILE A 105 -19.43 0.13 -5.84
N TRP A 106 -18.71 1.04 -6.50
CA TRP A 106 -18.19 2.25 -5.87
C TRP A 106 -18.90 3.52 -6.34
N MET A 107 -19.74 3.43 -7.38
CA MET A 107 -20.50 4.57 -7.88
C MET A 107 -21.62 4.92 -6.91
N VAL A 108 -21.67 6.20 -6.50
CA VAL A 108 -22.82 6.74 -5.77
C VAL A 108 -24.04 6.56 -6.66
N LYS A 109 -25.00 5.73 -6.23
CA LYS A 109 -26.34 5.73 -6.83
C LYS A 109 -26.90 7.13 -6.64
N ARG A 110 -26.97 7.91 -7.72
CA ARG A 110 -27.79 9.12 -7.75
C ARG A 110 -29.25 8.66 -7.72
N SER A 111 -29.84 8.62 -6.53
CA SER A 111 -31.29 8.50 -6.35
C SER A 111 -31.95 9.85 -6.57
#